data_AF-A0A1W0X8X1-F1
#
_entry.id   AF-A0A1W0X8X1-F1
#
_cell.length_a   1.000
_cell.length_b   1.000
_cell.length_c   1.000
_cell.angle_alpha   90.00
_cell.angle_beta   90.00
_cell.angle_gamma   90.00
#
_symmetry.space_group_name_H-M   'P 1'
#
loop_
_entity.id
_entity.type
_entity.pdbx_description
1 polymer ?
#
loop_
_entity_poly.entity_id
_entity_poly.type
_entity_poly.pdbx_seq_one_letter_code
_entity_poly.pdbx_strand_id
1 'polypeptide(L)'
;MYLKSEALDDEDDISSEKAKEDLIESCLEATPPNVERLRQMCVLPRGILTNRLRKKVWPAILGVTEEDLSQAQPTDEELRTHRDYNIVELDVQRLLKRYPPDLSEEERLNLETSLKRIIMRTIFGTNYHYYQGFHDIAITIHLVLVDEDLSVAVLKRLCQSHFHVFMMPTLVETSEMLQFIYPLIDRCDPDLHDFLLRSNIGTMFALPWLITWYGHNIQENVPYNLVVRLCDLFIATDQHMPIYLGAAIVASLTDQIFAQPEDQAEVHGFLNRCLNTSMPWETLINEALDLYLQYPPASIASEAATYRDRPDVDRPGKQRGGATTSRTTKVNKATEDNFKWWMTAGLVVSVAVVVIAVGVAKFYRVSLPADENKTSNS
;
A
#
# COMPACT_ATOMS: atom_id res chain seq x y z
N MET A 1 4.22 23.84 -40.39
CA MET A 1 5.52 24.26 -39.86
C MET A 1 5.79 23.33 -38.68
N TYR A 2 6.66 22.34 -38.92
CA TYR A 2 7.01 21.30 -37.95
C TYR A 2 7.83 21.93 -36.82
N LEU A 3 7.37 21.80 -35.58
CA LEU A 3 8.24 21.88 -34.41
C LEU A 3 8.43 20.45 -33.93
N LYS A 4 9.61 19.90 -34.26
CA LYS A 4 10.19 18.76 -33.58
C LYS A 4 10.37 19.17 -32.11
N SER A 5 9.57 18.59 -31.21
CA SER A 5 9.97 18.49 -29.81
C SER A 5 10.88 17.27 -29.66
N GLU A 6 11.91 17.44 -28.84
CA GLU A 6 13.08 16.57 -28.70
C GLU A 6 12.69 15.15 -28.25
N ALA A 7 13.05 14.16 -29.06
CA ALA A 7 13.03 12.73 -28.73
C ALA A 7 14.37 12.34 -28.08
N LEU A 8 14.68 12.92 -26.91
CA LEU A 8 15.98 12.71 -26.24
C LEU A 8 15.91 12.23 -24.79
N ASP A 9 14.71 11.91 -24.25
CA ASP A 9 14.56 11.25 -22.94
C ASP A 9 13.85 9.87 -23.00
N ASP A 10 13.29 9.46 -24.14
CA ASP A 10 12.49 8.23 -24.24
C ASP A 10 13.33 6.94 -24.43
N GLU A 11 14.49 6.99 -25.10
CA GLU A 11 15.30 5.79 -25.34
C GLU A 11 15.94 5.22 -24.07
N ASP A 12 16.39 6.09 -23.15
CA ASP A 12 16.97 5.69 -21.87
C ASP A 12 15.89 5.11 -20.92
N ASP A 13 14.68 5.68 -20.91
CA ASP A 13 13.55 5.17 -20.09
C ASP A 13 13.06 3.81 -20.63
N ILE A 14 12.86 3.67 -21.95
CA ILE A 14 12.48 2.39 -22.59
C ILE A 14 13.56 1.31 -22.36
N SER A 15 14.84 1.66 -22.49
CA SER A 15 15.93 0.72 -22.21
C SER A 15 15.95 0.29 -20.74
N SER A 16 15.64 1.19 -19.82
CA SER A 16 15.59 0.90 -18.39
C SER A 16 14.38 0.04 -18.00
N GLU A 17 13.22 0.28 -18.61
CA GLU A 17 12.01 -0.52 -18.43
C GLU A 17 12.23 -1.93 -18.93
N LYS A 18 12.77 -2.07 -20.15
CA LYS A 18 13.02 -3.39 -20.74
C LYS A 18 14.00 -4.21 -19.90
N ALA A 19 15.07 -3.58 -19.42
CA ALA A 19 16.01 -4.23 -18.51
C ALA A 19 15.35 -4.65 -17.19
N LYS A 20 14.42 -3.86 -16.64
CA LYS A 20 13.65 -4.22 -15.44
C LYS A 20 12.71 -5.40 -15.72
N GLU A 21 12.02 -5.42 -16.86
CA GLU A 21 11.18 -6.55 -17.28
C GLU A 21 12.00 -7.84 -17.39
N ASP A 22 13.12 -7.80 -18.10
CA ASP A 22 13.99 -8.96 -18.31
C ASP A 22 14.54 -9.50 -16.98
N LEU A 23 14.88 -8.59 -16.05
CA LEU A 23 15.28 -8.96 -14.69
C LEU A 23 14.15 -9.66 -13.93
N ILE A 24 12.92 -9.11 -13.97
CA ILE A 24 11.75 -9.74 -13.33
C ILE A 24 11.50 -11.13 -13.89
N GLU A 25 11.55 -11.29 -15.22
CA GLU A 25 11.35 -12.59 -15.88
C GLU A 25 12.42 -13.59 -15.47
N SER A 26 13.71 -13.20 -15.46
CA SER A 26 14.79 -14.08 -14.99
C SER A 26 14.62 -14.51 -13.53
N CYS A 27 14.08 -13.64 -12.67
CA CYS A 27 13.80 -13.97 -11.27
C CYS A 27 12.64 -14.95 -11.12
N LEU A 28 11.63 -14.88 -12.01
CA LEU A 28 10.51 -15.82 -12.05
C LEU A 28 10.92 -17.19 -12.60
N GLU A 29 11.85 -17.24 -13.56
CA GLU A 29 12.33 -18.47 -14.19
C GLU A 29 13.36 -19.24 -13.35
N ALA A 30 13.97 -18.59 -12.36
CA ALA A 30 14.85 -19.25 -11.40
C ALA A 30 14.12 -20.40 -10.66
N THR A 31 14.85 -21.45 -10.28
CA THR A 31 14.30 -22.61 -9.58
C THR A 31 15.02 -22.84 -8.23
N PRO A 32 14.38 -22.51 -7.07
CA PRO A 32 13.08 -21.85 -6.94
C PRO A 32 13.13 -20.37 -7.40
N PRO A 33 11.97 -19.74 -7.68
CA PRO A 33 11.92 -18.32 -8.05
C PRO A 33 12.62 -17.44 -7.02
N ASN A 34 13.32 -16.40 -7.48
CA ASN A 34 14.01 -15.45 -6.60
C ASN A 34 13.02 -14.44 -6.02
N VAL A 35 12.20 -14.91 -5.08
CA VAL A 35 11.15 -14.13 -4.40
C VAL A 35 11.69 -12.85 -3.79
N GLU A 36 12.89 -12.88 -3.23
CA GLU A 36 13.50 -11.72 -2.60
C GLU A 36 13.76 -10.60 -3.61
N ARG A 37 14.36 -10.94 -4.76
CA ARG A 37 14.59 -9.95 -5.81
C ARG A 37 13.28 -9.45 -6.41
N LEU A 38 12.25 -10.29 -6.49
CA LEU A 38 10.91 -9.88 -6.93
C LEU A 38 10.27 -8.88 -5.97
N ARG A 39 10.36 -9.09 -4.65
CA ARG A 39 9.91 -8.12 -3.64
C ARG A 39 10.62 -6.77 -3.81
N GLN A 40 11.93 -6.77 -4.04
CA GLN A 40 12.67 -5.55 -4.31
C GLN A 40 12.17 -4.82 -5.58
N MET A 41 11.81 -5.54 -6.64
CA MET A 41 11.27 -4.93 -7.87
C MET A 41 9.92 -4.26 -7.65
N CYS A 42 9.09 -4.78 -6.74
CA CYS A 42 7.83 -4.16 -6.34
C CYS A 42 8.03 -2.83 -5.58
N VAL A 43 9.10 -2.74 -4.79
CA VAL A 43 9.41 -1.56 -3.97
C VAL A 43 10.02 -0.44 -4.81
N LEU A 44 10.98 -0.78 -5.69
CA LEU A 44 11.67 0.18 -6.56
C LEU A 44 10.71 1.02 -7.41
N PRO A 45 11.14 2.22 -7.86
CA PRO A 45 10.29 3.13 -8.62
C PRO A 45 9.50 2.45 -9.73
N ARG A 46 8.24 2.85 -9.88
CA ARG A 46 7.26 2.30 -10.83
C ARG A 46 6.80 0.87 -10.56
N GLY A 47 7.33 0.19 -9.53
CA GLY A 47 6.88 -1.14 -9.12
C GLY A 47 6.99 -2.17 -10.25
N ILE A 48 5.99 -3.05 -10.36
CA ILE A 48 5.93 -4.03 -11.45
C ILE A 48 5.30 -3.38 -12.67
N LEU A 49 5.98 -3.39 -13.82
CA LEU A 49 5.62 -2.51 -14.94
C LEU A 49 4.27 -2.83 -15.58
N THR A 50 3.88 -4.12 -15.63
CA THR A 50 2.69 -4.57 -16.36
C THR A 50 1.87 -5.60 -15.58
N ASN A 51 0.55 -5.64 -15.82
CA ASN A 51 -0.33 -6.66 -15.23
C ASN A 51 0.05 -8.08 -15.66
N ARG A 52 0.63 -8.25 -16.86
CA ARG A 52 1.18 -9.53 -17.33
C ARG A 52 2.26 -10.06 -16.38
N LEU A 53 3.14 -9.19 -15.87
CA LEU A 53 4.14 -9.56 -14.88
C LEU A 53 3.51 -9.74 -13.50
N ARG A 54 2.61 -8.84 -13.06
CA ARG A 54 1.93 -8.95 -11.75
C ARG A 54 1.18 -10.26 -11.56
N LYS A 55 0.54 -10.76 -12.62
CA LYS A 55 -0.08 -12.10 -12.68
C LYS A 55 0.84 -13.24 -12.24
N LYS A 56 2.14 -13.09 -12.43
CA LYS A 56 3.16 -14.06 -12.03
C LYS A 56 3.84 -13.67 -10.72
N VAL A 57 4.15 -12.38 -10.56
CA VAL A 57 4.92 -11.86 -9.41
C VAL A 57 4.11 -11.92 -8.12
N TRP A 58 2.87 -11.43 -8.09
CA TRP A 58 2.09 -11.37 -6.84
C TRP A 58 1.84 -12.76 -6.23
N PRO A 59 1.41 -13.78 -6.99
CA PRO A 59 1.27 -15.13 -6.44
C PRO A 59 2.61 -15.70 -5.96
N ALA A 60 3.70 -15.45 -6.71
CA ALA A 60 5.03 -15.95 -6.35
C ALA A 60 5.53 -15.35 -5.01
N ILE A 61 5.42 -14.04 -4.82
CA ILE A 61 5.88 -13.40 -3.57
C ILE A 61 4.99 -13.69 -2.36
N LEU A 62 3.74 -14.05 -2.59
CA LEU A 62 2.79 -14.51 -1.57
C LEU A 62 2.87 -16.02 -1.30
N GLY A 63 3.67 -16.75 -2.08
CA GLY A 63 3.84 -18.20 -1.91
C GLY A 63 2.58 -19.00 -2.22
N VAL A 64 1.79 -18.57 -3.21
CA VAL A 64 0.64 -19.35 -3.70
C VAL A 64 1.14 -20.65 -4.33
N THR A 65 0.58 -21.77 -3.91
CA THR A 65 0.99 -23.11 -4.38
C THR A 65 -0.06 -23.71 -5.32
N GLU A 66 0.32 -24.77 -6.05
CA GLU A 66 -0.64 -25.56 -6.83
C GLU A 66 -1.72 -26.19 -5.93
N GLU A 67 -1.37 -26.53 -4.69
CA GLU A 67 -2.32 -27.05 -3.71
C GLU A 67 -3.43 -26.03 -3.45
N ASP A 68 -3.09 -24.75 -3.25
CA ASP A 68 -4.06 -23.67 -3.02
C ASP A 68 -5.07 -23.56 -4.19
N LEU A 69 -4.61 -23.77 -5.42
CA LEU A 69 -5.43 -23.70 -6.64
C LEU A 69 -6.27 -24.95 -6.86
N SER A 70 -5.81 -26.11 -6.35
CA SER A 70 -6.49 -27.40 -6.51
C SER A 70 -7.60 -27.67 -5.49
N GLN A 71 -7.78 -26.79 -4.50
CA GLN A 71 -8.78 -26.98 -3.44
C GLN A 71 -10.21 -27.04 -4.01
N ALA A 72 -11.03 -27.93 -3.45
CA ALA A 72 -12.45 -28.00 -3.78
C ALA A 72 -13.12 -26.67 -3.44
N GLN A 73 -13.88 -26.14 -4.40
CA GLN A 73 -14.55 -24.85 -4.24
C GLN A 73 -15.97 -25.06 -3.72
N PRO A 74 -16.41 -24.24 -2.75
CA PRO A 74 -17.80 -24.26 -2.31
C PRO A 74 -18.71 -23.87 -3.48
N THR A 75 -19.87 -24.51 -3.53
CA THR A 75 -20.93 -24.19 -4.47
C THR A 75 -21.54 -22.81 -4.16
N ASP A 76 -22.14 -22.16 -5.16
CA ASP A 76 -22.84 -20.88 -4.96
C ASP A 76 -23.94 -20.98 -3.89
N GLU A 77 -24.57 -22.15 -3.73
CA GLU A 77 -25.58 -22.38 -2.70
C GLU A 77 -24.97 -22.43 -1.29
N GLU A 78 -23.82 -23.08 -1.12
CA GLU A 78 -23.09 -23.06 0.15
C GLU A 78 -22.65 -21.64 0.50
N LEU A 79 -22.16 -20.88 -0.47
CA LEU A 79 -21.73 -19.49 -0.26
C LEU A 79 -22.87 -18.60 0.25
N ARG A 80 -24.11 -18.81 -0.22
CA ARG A 80 -25.31 -18.07 0.24
C ARG A 80 -25.63 -18.28 1.71
N THR A 81 -25.18 -19.37 2.32
CA THR A 81 -25.41 -19.64 3.75
C THR A 81 -24.51 -18.82 4.68
N HIS A 82 -23.47 -18.17 4.14
CA HIS A 82 -22.54 -17.39 4.92
C HIS A 82 -23.19 -16.12 5.49
N ARG A 83 -22.91 -15.80 6.75
CA ARG A 83 -23.50 -14.64 7.48
C ARG A 83 -23.34 -13.29 6.77
N ASP A 84 -22.23 -13.11 6.05
CA ASP A 84 -21.85 -11.84 5.44
C ASP A 84 -22.31 -11.72 3.97
N TYR A 85 -22.96 -12.76 3.41
CA TYR A 85 -23.30 -12.83 1.98
C TYR A 85 -24.09 -11.62 1.49
N ASN A 86 -25.14 -11.22 2.22
CA ASN A 86 -25.99 -10.09 1.84
C ASN A 86 -25.24 -8.75 1.89
N ILE A 87 -24.30 -8.59 2.82
CA ILE A 87 -23.51 -7.36 2.93
C ILE A 87 -22.53 -7.28 1.74
N VAL A 88 -21.86 -8.39 1.42
CA VAL A 88 -20.98 -8.49 0.26
C VAL A 88 -21.73 -8.18 -1.04
N GLU A 89 -22.92 -8.75 -1.21
CA GLU A 89 -23.75 -8.49 -2.39
C GLU A 89 -24.08 -7.00 -2.56
N LEU A 90 -24.52 -6.34 -1.48
CA LEU A 90 -24.84 -4.91 -1.52
C LEU A 90 -23.63 -4.03 -1.81
N ASP A 91 -22.47 -4.36 -1.26
CA ASP A 91 -21.25 -3.58 -1.45
C ASP A 91 -20.68 -3.72 -2.86
N VAL A 92 -20.64 -4.95 -3.40
CA VAL A 92 -20.21 -5.20 -4.79
C VAL A 92 -21.12 -4.47 -5.78
N GLN A 93 -22.43 -4.48 -5.56
CA GLN A 93 -23.39 -3.72 -6.38
C GLN A 93 -23.16 -2.21 -6.34
N ARG A 94 -22.79 -1.65 -5.19
CA ARG A 94 -22.49 -0.22 -5.07
C ARG A 94 -21.19 0.14 -5.79
N LEU A 95 -20.16 -0.69 -5.66
CA LEU A 95 -18.87 -0.50 -6.32
C LEU A 95 -19.00 -0.46 -7.84
N LEU A 96 -19.67 -1.44 -8.42
CA LEU A 96 -19.72 -1.59 -9.89
C LEU A 96 -20.65 -0.60 -10.59
N LYS A 97 -21.56 0.03 -9.85
CA LYS A 97 -22.30 1.21 -10.35
C LYS A 97 -21.40 2.42 -10.60
N ARG A 98 -20.18 2.45 -10.05
CA ARG A 98 -19.20 3.53 -10.19
C ARG A 98 -18.02 3.18 -11.10
N TYR A 99 -17.89 1.92 -11.52
CA TYR A 99 -16.85 1.51 -12.47
C TYR A 99 -17.11 2.08 -13.87
N PRO A 100 -16.07 2.25 -14.71
CA PRO A 100 -16.09 3.16 -15.85
C PRO A 100 -17.32 2.99 -16.76
N PRO A 101 -17.82 4.10 -17.33
CA PRO A 101 -19.06 4.11 -18.13
C PRO A 101 -19.01 3.21 -19.37
N ASP A 102 -17.80 2.80 -19.79
CA ASP A 102 -17.56 2.09 -21.04
C ASP A 102 -17.77 0.56 -20.95
N LEU A 103 -17.99 0.01 -19.75
CA LEU A 103 -18.37 -1.39 -19.58
C LEU A 103 -19.83 -1.62 -20.00
N SER A 104 -20.05 -2.65 -20.82
CA SER A 104 -21.41 -3.11 -21.11
C SER A 104 -22.11 -3.62 -19.85
N GLU A 105 -23.44 -3.63 -19.87
CA GLU A 105 -24.24 -4.16 -18.75
C GLU A 105 -23.93 -5.63 -18.46
N GLU A 106 -23.69 -6.42 -19.51
CA GLU A 106 -23.31 -7.83 -19.41
C GLU A 106 -21.94 -8.01 -18.74
N GLU A 107 -20.92 -7.25 -19.16
CA GLU A 107 -19.59 -7.29 -18.54
C GLU A 107 -19.65 -6.88 -17.06
N ARG A 108 -20.45 -5.86 -16.74
CA ARG A 108 -20.65 -5.42 -15.35
C ARG A 108 -21.30 -6.51 -14.50
N LEU A 109 -22.33 -7.19 -15.02
CA LEU A 109 -23.03 -8.26 -14.31
C LEU A 109 -22.13 -9.50 -14.13
N ASN A 110 -21.33 -9.83 -15.13
CA ASN A 110 -20.34 -10.90 -15.05
C ASN A 110 -19.27 -10.60 -14.00
N LEU A 111 -18.77 -9.36 -13.97
CA LEU A 111 -17.80 -8.91 -12.98
C LEU A 111 -18.40 -8.86 -11.56
N GLU A 112 -19.65 -8.43 -11.41
CA GLU A 112 -20.40 -8.47 -10.13
C GLU A 112 -20.49 -9.89 -9.60
N THR A 113 -20.88 -10.81 -10.46
CA THR A 113 -21.04 -12.22 -10.10
C THR A 113 -19.70 -12.85 -9.73
N SER A 114 -18.66 -12.61 -10.53
CA SER A 114 -17.29 -13.07 -10.27
C SER A 114 -16.74 -12.51 -8.95
N LEU A 115 -16.82 -11.19 -8.75
CA LEU A 115 -16.28 -10.54 -7.55
C LEU A 115 -16.98 -11.01 -6.27
N LYS A 116 -18.30 -11.20 -6.32
CA LYS A 116 -19.06 -11.79 -5.21
C LYS A 116 -18.53 -13.19 -4.88
N ARG A 117 -18.39 -14.07 -5.88
CA ARG A 117 -17.81 -15.41 -5.66
C ARG A 117 -16.41 -15.34 -5.07
N ILE A 118 -15.54 -14.47 -5.59
CA ILE A 118 -14.16 -14.33 -5.11
C ILE A 118 -14.13 -13.95 -3.63
N ILE A 119 -14.86 -12.90 -3.25
CA ILE A 119 -14.90 -12.44 -1.85
C ILE A 119 -15.46 -13.55 -0.96
N MET A 120 -16.57 -14.16 -1.35
CA MET A 120 -17.21 -15.21 -0.57
C MET A 120 -16.33 -16.44 -0.43
N ARG A 121 -15.70 -16.94 -1.51
CA ARG A 121 -14.76 -18.07 -1.49
C ARG A 121 -13.49 -17.78 -0.68
N THR A 122 -13.10 -16.51 -0.57
CA THR A 122 -11.95 -16.10 0.24
C THR A 122 -12.23 -16.27 1.73
N ILE A 123 -13.40 -15.86 2.20
CA ILE A 123 -13.76 -15.88 3.63
C ILE A 123 -14.50 -17.16 4.06
N PHE A 124 -15.06 -17.93 3.11
CA PHE A 124 -15.83 -19.13 3.41
C PHE A 124 -15.00 -20.18 4.15
N GLY A 125 -15.58 -20.79 5.19
CA GLY A 125 -14.91 -21.79 6.02
C GLY A 125 -13.80 -21.24 6.92
N THR A 126 -13.68 -19.93 7.05
CA THR A 126 -12.72 -19.27 7.94
C THR A 126 -13.42 -18.61 9.13
N ASN A 127 -12.64 -18.11 10.10
CA ASN A 127 -13.15 -17.28 11.20
C ASN A 127 -13.15 -15.78 10.86
N TYR A 128 -12.84 -15.42 9.61
CA TYR A 128 -12.78 -14.03 9.19
C TYR A 128 -14.17 -13.40 9.06
N HIS A 129 -14.25 -12.13 9.41
CA HIS A 129 -15.41 -11.29 9.25
C HIS A 129 -15.19 -10.37 8.05
N TYR A 130 -16.17 -10.30 7.15
CA TYR A 130 -16.12 -9.30 6.09
C TYR A 130 -16.17 -7.89 6.68
N TYR A 131 -15.28 -7.02 6.21
CA TYR A 131 -15.33 -5.58 6.51
C TYR A 131 -15.65 -4.79 5.23
N GLN A 132 -16.43 -3.72 5.38
CA GLN A 132 -16.77 -2.83 4.28
C GLN A 132 -15.51 -2.10 3.81
N GLY A 133 -15.15 -2.29 2.54
CA GLY A 133 -13.90 -1.82 1.93
C GLY A 133 -13.03 -2.95 1.37
N PHE A 134 -13.21 -4.19 1.84
CA PHE A 134 -12.47 -5.34 1.30
C PHE A 134 -12.72 -5.55 -0.20
N HIS A 135 -13.92 -5.21 -0.67
CA HIS A 135 -14.28 -5.28 -2.09
C HIS A 135 -13.44 -4.36 -2.99
N ASP A 136 -12.98 -3.21 -2.50
CA ASP A 136 -12.13 -2.27 -3.25
C ASP A 136 -10.75 -2.89 -3.55
N ILE A 137 -10.22 -3.68 -2.62
CA ILE A 137 -8.98 -4.43 -2.81
C ILE A 137 -9.24 -5.63 -3.69
N ALA A 138 -10.30 -6.41 -3.41
CA ALA A 138 -10.61 -7.62 -4.15
C ALA A 138 -10.84 -7.37 -5.65
N ILE A 139 -11.52 -6.28 -6.02
CA ILE A 139 -11.70 -5.91 -7.43
C ILE A 139 -10.36 -5.59 -8.09
N THR A 140 -9.46 -4.88 -7.40
CA THR A 140 -8.15 -4.51 -7.93
C THR A 140 -7.32 -5.76 -8.20
N ILE A 141 -7.28 -6.67 -7.22
CA ILE A 141 -6.62 -7.97 -7.38
C ILE A 141 -7.20 -8.74 -8.56
N HIS A 142 -8.53 -8.84 -8.65
CA HIS A 142 -9.18 -9.60 -9.72
C HIS A 142 -8.96 -9.00 -11.11
N LEU A 143 -9.02 -7.67 -11.25
CA LEU A 143 -8.78 -7.00 -12.54
C LEU A 143 -7.32 -7.15 -13.02
N VAL A 144 -6.36 -7.25 -12.10
CA VAL A 144 -4.97 -7.53 -12.45
C VAL A 144 -4.78 -8.99 -12.84
N LEU A 145 -5.35 -9.92 -12.07
CA LEU A 145 -5.11 -11.36 -12.26
C LEU A 145 -5.96 -11.97 -13.38
N VAL A 146 -7.21 -11.52 -13.52
CA VAL A 146 -8.22 -12.01 -14.48
C VAL A 146 -8.38 -13.53 -14.41
N ASP A 147 -8.38 -14.06 -13.19
CA ASP A 147 -8.52 -15.48 -12.87
C ASP A 147 -9.13 -15.59 -11.48
N GLU A 148 -10.33 -16.19 -11.35
CA GLU A 148 -11.06 -16.26 -10.08
C GLU A 148 -10.29 -17.08 -9.02
N ASP A 149 -9.74 -18.22 -9.40
CA ASP A 149 -9.11 -19.16 -8.47
C ASP A 149 -7.79 -18.60 -7.95
N LEU A 150 -6.99 -18.01 -8.84
CA LEU A 150 -5.77 -17.30 -8.46
C LEU A 150 -6.06 -16.07 -7.61
N SER A 151 -7.15 -15.34 -7.90
CA SER A 151 -7.57 -14.18 -7.09
C SER A 151 -7.95 -14.61 -5.67
N VAL A 152 -8.72 -15.70 -5.53
CA VAL A 152 -9.07 -16.26 -4.22
C VAL A 152 -7.82 -16.72 -3.47
N ALA A 153 -6.89 -17.40 -4.13
CA ALA A 153 -5.66 -17.87 -3.50
C ALA A 153 -4.79 -16.70 -3.00
N VAL A 154 -4.58 -15.68 -3.84
CA VAL A 154 -3.87 -14.45 -3.46
C VAL A 154 -4.56 -13.73 -2.30
N LEU A 155 -5.88 -13.54 -2.36
CA LEU A 155 -6.62 -12.87 -1.30
C LEU A 155 -6.58 -13.66 0.01
N LYS A 156 -6.67 -15.00 -0.02
CA LYS A 156 -6.52 -15.83 1.18
C LYS A 156 -5.15 -15.63 1.84
N ARG A 157 -4.06 -15.59 1.05
CA ARG A 157 -2.71 -15.29 1.56
C ARG A 157 -2.63 -13.89 2.18
N LEU A 158 -3.28 -12.91 1.57
CA LEU A 158 -3.35 -11.55 2.12
C LEU A 158 -4.20 -11.49 3.41
N CYS A 159 -5.31 -12.20 3.50
CA CYS A 159 -6.13 -12.30 4.72
C CYS A 159 -5.35 -12.92 5.88
N GLN A 160 -4.48 -13.89 5.61
CA GLN A 160 -3.62 -14.53 6.61
C GLN A 160 -2.45 -13.65 7.05
N SER A 161 -2.11 -12.61 6.28
CA SER A 161 -0.98 -11.72 6.53
C SER A 161 -1.45 -10.29 6.77
N HIS A 162 -1.63 -9.53 5.68
CA HIS A 162 -1.86 -8.10 5.68
C HIS A 162 -3.24 -7.68 6.21
N PHE A 163 -4.28 -8.49 5.99
CA PHE A 163 -5.66 -8.11 6.33
C PHE A 163 -6.20 -8.79 7.58
N HIS A 164 -5.38 -9.61 8.26
CA HIS A 164 -5.81 -10.42 9.38
C HIS A 164 -6.54 -9.58 10.44
N VAL A 165 -5.91 -8.49 10.87
CA VAL A 165 -6.42 -7.60 11.93
C VAL A 165 -7.69 -6.82 11.52
N PHE A 166 -7.94 -6.64 10.21
CA PHE A 166 -9.14 -5.98 9.69
C PHE A 166 -10.34 -6.92 9.64
N MET A 167 -10.08 -8.23 9.57
CA MET A 167 -11.08 -9.28 9.45
C MET A 167 -11.44 -9.93 10.79
N MET A 168 -10.96 -9.37 11.90
CA MET A 168 -11.32 -9.82 13.24
C MET A 168 -12.72 -9.33 13.63
N PRO A 169 -13.41 -9.99 14.60
CA PRO A 169 -14.78 -9.62 14.98
C PRO A 169 -14.93 -8.19 15.53
N THR A 170 -13.82 -7.55 15.93
CA THR A 170 -13.80 -6.20 16.48
C THR A 170 -12.66 -5.40 15.86
N LEU A 171 -12.85 -4.09 15.70
CA LEU A 171 -11.83 -3.18 15.17
C LEU A 171 -10.71 -2.83 16.16
N VAL A 172 -10.65 -3.46 17.34
CA VAL A 172 -9.67 -3.10 18.39
C VAL A 172 -8.24 -3.16 17.87
N GLU A 173 -7.86 -4.26 17.21
CA GLU A 173 -6.51 -4.44 16.66
C GLU A 173 -6.24 -3.51 15.46
N THR A 174 -7.27 -3.24 14.65
CA THR A 174 -7.19 -2.25 13.56
C THR A 174 -6.92 -0.85 14.11
N SER A 175 -7.64 -0.45 15.17
CA SER A 175 -7.46 0.84 15.84
C SER A 175 -6.09 0.95 16.53
N GLU A 176 -5.55 -0.15 17.04
CA GLU A 176 -4.18 -0.21 17.57
C GLU A 176 -3.14 -0.02 16.47
N MET A 177 -3.31 -0.68 15.32
CA MET A 177 -2.44 -0.50 14.16
C MET A 177 -2.44 0.94 13.64
N LEU A 178 -3.59 1.62 13.66
CA LEU A 178 -3.69 3.03 13.27
C LEU A 178 -2.88 3.96 14.20
N GLN A 179 -2.62 3.59 15.47
CA GLN A 179 -1.85 4.43 16.40
C GLN A 179 -0.40 4.63 15.96
N PHE A 180 0.14 3.76 15.11
CA PHE A 180 1.49 3.89 14.57
C PHE A 180 1.69 5.19 13.78
N ILE A 181 0.62 5.82 13.30
CA ILE A 181 0.72 7.07 12.54
C ILE A 181 1.29 8.23 13.39
N TYR A 182 0.99 8.29 14.69
CA TYR A 182 1.41 9.40 15.53
C TYR A 182 2.91 9.43 15.82
N PRO A 183 3.55 8.34 16.29
CA PRO A 183 5.01 8.30 16.40
C PRO A 183 5.71 8.62 15.08
N LEU A 184 5.14 8.19 13.94
CA LEU A 184 5.73 8.49 12.64
C LEU A 184 5.64 9.98 12.29
N ILE A 185 4.48 10.60 12.51
CA ILE A 185 4.31 12.04 12.31
C ILE A 185 5.24 12.82 13.24
N ASP A 186 5.39 12.43 14.51
CA ASP A 186 6.30 13.08 15.46
C ASP A 186 7.76 13.07 14.97
N ARG A 187 8.20 11.99 14.29
CA ARG A 187 9.55 11.91 13.70
C ARG A 187 9.71 12.76 12.45
N CYS A 188 8.65 12.96 11.69
CA CYS A 188 8.66 13.84 10.52
C CYS A 188 8.64 15.31 10.94
N ASP A 189 7.71 15.65 11.83
CA ASP A 189 7.35 17.01 12.21
C ASP A 189 6.64 17.01 13.58
N PRO A 190 7.38 17.29 14.68
CA PRO A 190 6.81 17.36 16.03
C PRO A 190 5.72 18.44 16.19
N ASP A 191 5.83 19.57 15.48
CA ASP A 191 4.85 20.65 15.56
C ASP A 191 3.53 20.22 14.92
N LEU A 192 3.60 19.49 13.79
CA LEU A 192 2.43 18.87 13.16
C LEU A 192 1.79 17.82 14.07
N HIS A 193 2.60 16.96 14.68
CA HIS A 193 2.12 15.99 15.66
C HIS A 193 1.33 16.66 16.79
N ASP A 194 1.89 17.71 17.40
CA ASP A 194 1.26 18.44 18.50
C ASP A 194 -0.02 19.16 18.06
N PHE A 195 -0.04 19.71 16.84
CA PHE A 195 -1.25 20.29 16.26
C PHE A 195 -2.38 19.27 16.12
N LEU A 196 -2.10 18.08 15.56
CA LEU A 196 -3.11 17.02 15.36
C LEU A 196 -3.65 16.51 16.71
N LEU A 197 -2.79 16.41 17.73
CA LEU A 197 -3.24 16.07 19.07
C LEU A 197 -4.15 17.15 19.67
N ARG A 198 -3.80 18.43 19.52
CA ARG A 198 -4.61 19.56 20.00
C ARG A 198 -5.94 19.70 19.26
N SER A 199 -5.98 19.34 17.98
CA SER A 199 -7.22 19.31 17.19
C SER A 199 -8.13 18.13 17.53
N ASN A 200 -7.70 17.19 18.39
CA ASN A 200 -8.47 15.99 18.77
C ASN A 200 -8.94 15.14 17.58
N ILE A 201 -8.16 15.07 16.51
CA ILE A 201 -8.56 14.37 15.27
C ILE A 201 -8.62 12.83 15.44
N GLY A 202 -7.90 12.29 16.42
CA GLY A 202 -7.75 10.84 16.60
C GLY A 202 -7.01 10.20 15.43
N THR A 203 -7.31 8.94 15.10
CA THR A 203 -6.68 8.23 13.96
C THR A 203 -7.69 7.69 12.95
N MET A 204 -8.99 7.86 13.21
CA MET A 204 -10.05 7.26 12.39
C MET A 204 -10.11 7.85 10.98
N PHE A 205 -9.56 9.04 10.75
CA PHE A 205 -9.41 9.62 9.41
C PHE A 205 -8.59 8.72 8.48
N ALA A 206 -7.62 7.97 9.01
CA ALA A 206 -6.74 7.09 8.22
C ALA A 206 -7.32 5.68 8.04
N LEU A 207 -8.43 5.34 8.71
CA LEU A 207 -9.05 4.02 8.59
C LEU A 207 -9.44 3.68 7.14
N PRO A 208 -10.14 4.55 6.39
CA PRO A 208 -10.51 4.25 5.00
C PRO A 208 -9.29 4.01 4.10
N TRP A 209 -8.20 4.76 4.32
CA TRP A 209 -6.95 4.60 3.58
C TRP A 209 -6.35 3.22 3.82
N LEU A 210 -6.30 2.79 5.08
CA LEU A 210 -5.73 1.51 5.47
C LEU A 210 -6.54 0.33 4.92
N ILE A 211 -7.84 0.29 5.19
CA ILE A 211 -8.68 -0.89 4.89
C ILE A 211 -9.00 -1.03 3.40
N THR A 212 -8.82 0.01 2.61
CA THR A 212 -9.03 -0.03 1.15
C THR A 212 -7.72 0.03 0.36
N TRP A 213 -6.57 0.03 1.05
CA TRP A 213 -5.26 0.28 0.45
C TRP A 213 -5.28 1.52 -0.46
N TYR A 214 -5.91 2.58 0.04
CA TYR A 214 -6.14 3.85 -0.64
C TYR A 214 -7.04 3.78 -1.89
N GLY A 215 -7.45 2.59 -2.33
CA GLY A 215 -8.21 2.39 -3.55
C GLY A 215 -9.53 3.16 -3.59
N HIS A 216 -10.24 3.24 -2.46
CA HIS A 216 -11.54 3.92 -2.39
C HIS A 216 -11.44 5.44 -2.58
N ASN A 217 -10.45 6.07 -1.93
CA ASN A 217 -10.25 7.52 -1.97
C ASN A 217 -9.61 8.01 -3.28
N ILE A 218 -8.99 7.10 -4.04
CA ILE A 218 -8.26 7.39 -5.28
C ILE A 218 -9.19 7.29 -6.53
N GLN A 219 -10.34 6.62 -6.43
CA GLN A 219 -11.20 6.28 -7.57
C GLN A 219 -11.88 7.46 -8.28
N GLU A 220 -12.07 8.62 -7.66
CA GLU A 220 -12.79 9.73 -8.32
C GLU A 220 -11.90 10.61 -9.21
N ASN A 221 -10.57 10.68 -8.99
CA ASN A 221 -9.69 11.63 -9.70
C ASN A 221 -8.26 11.14 -9.94
N VAL A 222 -7.92 9.89 -9.62
CA VAL A 222 -6.54 9.39 -9.66
C VAL A 222 -6.49 8.09 -10.47
N PRO A 223 -5.46 7.88 -11.32
CA PRO A 223 -5.44 6.76 -12.26
C PRO A 223 -5.39 5.41 -11.56
N TYR A 224 -6.17 4.44 -12.06
CA TYR A 224 -6.17 3.04 -11.61
C TYR A 224 -4.76 2.43 -11.52
N ASN A 225 -3.85 2.82 -12.41
CA ASN A 225 -2.46 2.38 -12.40
C ASN A 225 -1.73 2.68 -11.08
N LEU A 226 -2.10 3.76 -10.38
CA LEU A 226 -1.55 4.06 -9.06
C LEU A 226 -2.01 3.05 -8.01
N VAL A 227 -3.30 2.70 -7.97
CA VAL A 227 -3.82 1.71 -7.01
C VAL A 227 -3.06 0.40 -7.18
N VAL A 228 -2.85 -0.03 -8.43
CA VAL A 228 -2.09 -1.24 -8.73
C VAL A 228 -0.62 -1.12 -8.32
N ARG A 229 0.00 0.05 -8.53
CA ARG A 229 1.37 0.36 -8.05
C ARG A 229 1.50 0.30 -6.53
N LEU A 230 0.48 0.77 -5.80
CA LEU A 230 0.42 0.66 -4.34
C LEU A 230 0.22 -0.79 -3.90
N CYS A 231 -0.56 -1.60 -4.63
CA CYS A 231 -0.62 -3.04 -4.40
C CYS A 231 0.75 -3.71 -4.57
N ASP A 232 1.55 -3.35 -5.59
CA ASP A 232 2.91 -3.86 -5.72
C ASP A 232 3.71 -3.63 -4.44
N LEU A 233 3.72 -2.39 -3.94
CA LEU A 233 4.40 -2.01 -2.70
C LEU A 233 3.87 -2.81 -1.51
N PHE A 234 2.57 -2.73 -1.22
CA PHE A 234 2.00 -3.28 0.00
C PHE A 234 2.10 -4.80 0.08
N ILE A 235 1.90 -5.52 -1.03
CA ILE A 235 2.06 -6.99 -1.09
C ILE A 235 3.52 -7.39 -0.79
N ALA A 236 4.49 -6.59 -1.24
CA ALA A 236 5.91 -6.87 -1.10
C ALA A 236 6.50 -6.49 0.27
N THR A 237 5.79 -5.69 1.06
CA THR A 237 6.28 -5.13 2.34
C THR A 237 5.55 -5.70 3.55
N ASP A 238 5.82 -5.14 4.74
CA ASP A 238 5.09 -5.46 5.96
C ASP A 238 3.68 -4.84 5.99
N GLN A 239 2.76 -5.45 6.73
CA GLN A 239 1.37 -5.01 6.86
C GLN A 239 1.22 -3.54 7.30
N HIS A 240 2.18 -2.96 8.02
CA HIS A 240 2.11 -1.57 8.47
C HIS A 240 2.46 -0.56 7.37
N MET A 241 3.05 -0.95 6.25
CA MET A 241 3.50 -0.04 5.18
C MET A 241 2.43 0.99 4.72
N PRO A 242 1.14 0.64 4.60
CA PRO A 242 0.10 1.64 4.32
C PRO A 242 0.02 2.77 5.35
N ILE A 243 0.35 2.53 6.61
CA ILE A 243 0.41 3.57 7.66
C ILE A 243 1.61 4.50 7.46
N TYR A 244 2.76 3.97 7.04
CA TYR A 244 3.94 4.79 6.72
C TYR A 244 3.66 5.70 5.53
N LEU A 245 2.97 5.19 4.51
CA LEU A 245 2.50 6.03 3.40
C LEU A 245 1.54 7.12 3.90
N GLY A 246 0.65 6.79 4.83
CA GLY A 246 -0.27 7.75 5.44
C GLY A 246 0.45 8.86 6.20
N ALA A 247 1.49 8.50 6.97
CA ALA A 247 2.33 9.46 7.67
C ALA A 247 3.11 10.37 6.71
N ALA A 248 3.68 9.82 5.64
CA ALA A 248 4.36 10.60 4.60
C ALA A 248 3.40 11.58 3.91
N ILE A 249 2.19 11.13 3.57
CA ILE A 249 1.13 12.00 3.02
C ILE A 249 0.82 13.14 3.99
N VAL A 250 0.54 12.83 5.26
CA VAL A 250 0.19 13.85 6.26
C VAL A 250 1.33 14.86 6.45
N ALA A 251 2.58 14.40 6.54
CA ALA A 251 3.77 15.25 6.65
C ALA A 251 3.99 16.12 5.40
N SER A 252 3.70 15.62 4.19
CA SER A 252 3.81 16.41 2.97
C SER A 252 2.79 17.56 2.89
N LEU A 253 1.75 17.52 3.72
CA LEU A 253 0.65 18.47 3.74
C LEU A 253 0.68 19.41 4.96
N THR A 254 1.80 19.47 5.70
CA THR A 254 1.97 20.28 6.93
C THR A 254 1.37 21.68 6.80
N ASP A 255 1.81 22.45 5.79
CA ASP A 255 1.39 23.84 5.62
C ASP A 255 -0.13 23.98 5.44
N GLN A 256 -0.76 23.04 4.72
CA GLN A 256 -2.20 23.08 4.49
C GLN A 256 -3.00 22.64 5.72
N ILE A 257 -2.44 21.72 6.52
CA ILE A 257 -3.03 21.29 7.80
C ILE A 257 -2.97 22.44 8.80
N PHE A 258 -1.84 23.13 8.93
CA PHE A 258 -1.72 24.32 9.81
C PHE A 258 -2.62 25.49 9.38
N ALA A 259 -3.00 25.55 8.10
CA ALA A 259 -3.98 26.52 7.63
C ALA A 259 -5.43 26.18 8.01
N GLN A 260 -5.71 24.96 8.49
CA GLN A 260 -7.02 24.61 9.01
C GLN A 260 -7.19 25.15 10.44
N PRO A 261 -8.43 25.45 10.87
CA PRO A 261 -8.72 25.61 12.29
C PRO A 261 -8.25 24.37 13.08
N GLU A 262 -7.71 24.59 14.29
CA GLU A 262 -7.39 23.53 15.27
C GLU A 262 -8.68 22.89 15.82
N ASP A 263 -9.46 22.27 14.93
CA ASP A 263 -10.76 21.67 15.18
C ASP A 263 -10.87 20.30 14.50
N GLN A 264 -11.45 19.34 15.21
CA GLN A 264 -11.56 17.95 14.75
C GLN A 264 -12.29 17.83 13.41
N ALA A 265 -13.40 18.56 13.22
CA ALA A 265 -14.22 18.43 12.01
C ALA A 265 -13.54 19.05 10.78
N GLU A 266 -12.86 20.19 10.95
CA GLU A 266 -12.15 20.88 9.87
C GLU A 266 -10.94 20.07 9.39
N VAL A 267 -10.10 19.60 10.33
CA VAL A 267 -8.94 18.75 10.01
C VAL A 267 -9.39 17.43 9.38
N HIS A 268 -10.44 16.80 9.91
CA HIS A 268 -11.02 15.58 9.33
C HIS A 268 -11.55 15.81 7.91
N GLY A 269 -12.25 16.93 7.70
CA GLY A 269 -12.78 17.33 6.41
C GLY A 269 -11.67 17.52 5.38
N PHE A 270 -10.57 18.17 5.75
CA PHE A 270 -9.39 18.34 4.90
C PHE A 270 -8.76 16.98 4.53
N LEU A 271 -8.43 16.15 5.52
CA LEU A 271 -7.76 14.87 5.29
C LEU A 271 -8.61 13.91 4.46
N ASN A 272 -9.93 13.91 4.60
CA ASN A 272 -10.80 13.08 3.75
C ASN A 272 -10.79 13.46 2.27
N ARG A 273 -10.40 14.69 1.92
CA ARG A 273 -10.39 15.20 0.54
C ARG A 273 -8.99 15.41 -0.03
N CYS A 274 -7.94 15.34 0.79
CA CYS A 274 -6.58 15.70 0.36
C CYS A 274 -6.07 14.83 -0.80
N LEU A 275 -6.48 13.55 -0.84
CA LEU A 275 -6.10 12.60 -1.88
C LEU A 275 -6.77 12.83 -3.24
N ASN A 276 -7.74 13.74 -3.33
CA ASN A 276 -8.40 14.10 -4.59
C ASN A 276 -7.59 15.09 -5.43
N THR A 277 -6.40 15.47 -4.97
CA THR A 277 -5.48 16.38 -5.66
C THR A 277 -4.30 15.61 -6.25
N SER A 278 -3.58 16.24 -7.18
CA SER A 278 -2.36 15.63 -7.74
C SER A 278 -1.27 15.59 -6.67
N MET A 279 -0.84 14.38 -6.29
CA MET A 279 0.17 14.15 -5.27
C MET A 279 1.44 13.55 -5.91
N PRO A 280 2.65 13.85 -5.38
CA PRO A 280 3.90 13.29 -5.87
C PRO A 280 4.11 11.85 -5.37
N TRP A 281 3.27 10.92 -5.81
CA TRP A 281 3.14 9.57 -5.24
C TRP A 281 4.45 8.76 -5.14
N GLU A 282 5.31 8.77 -6.15
CA GLU A 282 6.60 8.06 -6.05
C GLU A 282 7.54 8.71 -5.02
N THR A 283 7.44 10.02 -4.80
CA THR A 283 8.20 10.70 -3.72
C THR A 283 7.66 10.28 -2.36
N LEU A 284 6.33 10.29 -2.19
CA LEU A 284 5.67 9.85 -0.95
C LEU A 284 5.94 8.38 -0.63
N ILE A 285 6.00 7.52 -1.64
CA ILE A 285 6.40 6.10 -1.48
C ILE A 285 7.83 6.01 -0.97
N ASN A 286 8.77 6.79 -1.52
CA ASN A 286 10.16 6.78 -1.06
C ASN A 286 10.28 7.31 0.37
N GLU A 287 9.57 8.39 0.72
CA GLU A 287 9.53 8.92 2.09
C GLU A 287 8.97 7.89 3.08
N ALA A 288 7.90 7.18 2.71
CA ALA A 288 7.33 6.11 3.51
C ALA A 288 8.31 4.95 3.73
N LEU A 289 9.06 4.57 2.68
CA LEU A 289 10.10 3.55 2.77
C LEU A 289 11.26 4.00 3.66
N ASP A 290 11.70 5.25 3.54
CA ASP A 290 12.76 5.83 4.38
C ASP A 290 12.33 5.86 5.86
N LEU A 291 11.07 6.23 6.15
CA LEU A 291 10.51 6.15 7.49
C LEU A 291 10.46 4.71 8.01
N TYR A 292 10.06 3.76 7.17
CA TYR A 292 10.00 2.34 7.53
C TYR A 292 11.38 1.77 7.85
N LEU A 293 12.40 2.14 7.07
CA LEU A 293 13.78 1.71 7.29
C LEU A 293 14.37 2.30 8.58
N GLN A 294 14.11 3.58 8.85
CA GLN A 294 14.61 4.25 10.05
C GLN A 294 13.89 3.81 11.32
N TYR A 295 12.58 3.57 11.20
CA TYR A 295 11.70 3.27 12.33
C TYR A 295 10.84 2.03 12.06
N PRO A 296 11.41 0.82 11.96
CA PRO A 296 10.63 -0.39 11.73
C PRO A 296 9.52 -0.56 12.77
N PRO A 297 8.37 -1.19 12.47
CA PRO A 297 7.22 -1.24 13.38
C PRO A 297 7.56 -1.73 14.79
N ALA A 298 8.40 -2.76 14.90
CA ALA A 298 8.82 -3.30 16.20
C ALA A 298 9.55 -2.27 17.08
N SER A 299 10.24 -1.29 16.48
CA SER A 299 10.99 -0.24 17.20
C SER A 299 10.11 0.85 17.79
N ILE A 300 8.92 1.09 17.22
CA ILE A 300 7.99 2.14 17.65
C ILE A 300 6.69 1.57 18.27
N ALA A 301 6.54 0.25 18.35
CA ALA A 301 5.31 -0.40 18.83
C ALA A 301 4.94 -0.01 20.27
N SER A 302 5.92 0.11 21.17
CA SER A 302 5.66 0.54 22.56
C SER A 302 5.20 1.98 22.64
N GLU A 303 5.71 2.84 21.77
CA GLU A 303 5.35 4.26 21.68
C GLU A 303 3.94 4.42 21.11
N ALA A 304 3.64 3.74 20.00
CA ALA A 304 2.31 3.68 19.41
C ALA A 304 1.24 3.23 20.42
N ALA A 305 1.56 2.25 21.28
CA ALA A 305 0.65 1.78 22.32
C ALA A 305 0.28 2.88 23.34
N THR A 306 1.11 3.90 23.55
CA THR A 306 0.81 4.98 24.50
C THR A 306 -0.32 5.90 24.03
N TYR A 307 -0.57 5.98 22.73
CA TYR A 307 -1.64 6.80 22.16
C TYR A 307 -3.03 6.17 22.37
N ARG A 308 -3.11 4.87 22.63
CA ARG A 308 -4.36 4.16 22.95
C ARG A 308 -5.04 4.69 24.21
N ASP A 309 -4.25 5.03 25.21
CA ASP A 309 -4.71 5.39 26.56
C ASP A 309 -4.89 6.89 26.72
N ARG A 310 -4.55 7.70 25.71
CA ARG A 310 -4.92 9.11 25.70
C ARG A 310 -6.44 9.18 25.60
N PRO A 311 -7.11 9.89 26.52
CA PRO A 311 -8.56 9.95 26.54
C PRO A 311 -9.04 10.59 25.25
N ASP A 312 -9.54 9.75 24.35
CA ASP A 312 -10.49 10.16 23.33
C ASP A 312 -11.67 10.77 24.09
N VAL A 313 -11.84 12.09 24.00
CA VAL A 313 -12.90 12.83 24.70
C VAL A 313 -14.28 12.38 24.19
N ASP A 314 -14.33 11.62 23.09
CA ASP A 314 -15.53 11.11 22.43
C ASP A 314 -16.06 9.76 22.94
N ARG A 315 -15.68 9.30 24.15
CA ARG A 315 -16.42 8.19 24.79
C ARG A 315 -17.68 8.72 25.50
N PRO A 316 -18.91 8.53 24.98
CA PRO A 316 -20.11 8.71 25.79
C PRO A 316 -20.03 7.76 26.99
N GLY A 317 -20.12 8.34 28.18
CA GLY A 317 -19.75 7.71 29.44
C GLY A 317 -20.38 6.33 29.68
N LYS A 318 -19.53 5.35 29.96
CA LYS A 318 -19.85 4.26 30.88
C LYS A 318 -18.75 4.18 31.93
N GLN A 319 -19.14 4.44 33.17
CA GLN A 319 -18.32 4.30 34.36
C GLN A 319 -17.60 2.93 34.35
N ARG A 320 -16.27 2.96 34.42
CA ARG A 320 -15.44 1.76 34.61
C ARG A 320 -15.44 1.40 36.10
N GLY A 321 -16.08 0.29 36.45
CA GLY A 321 -15.72 -0.50 37.63
C GLY A 321 -14.38 -1.20 37.36
N GLY A 322 -13.45 -1.08 38.30
CA GLY A 322 -12.06 -1.51 38.14
C GLY A 322 -11.88 -3.02 38.10
N ALA A 323 -10.91 -3.46 37.30
CA ALA A 323 -10.17 -4.70 37.50
C ALA A 323 -8.79 -4.58 36.83
N THR A 324 -7.75 -4.43 37.64
CA THR A 324 -6.35 -4.59 37.26
C THR A 324 -6.10 -6.03 36.82
N THR A 325 -5.64 -6.23 35.59
CA THR A 325 -5.01 -7.49 35.17
C THR A 325 -3.66 -7.20 34.53
N SER A 326 -2.60 -7.63 35.22
CA SER A 326 -1.26 -7.73 34.69
C SER A 326 -1.24 -8.82 33.62
N ARG A 327 -0.71 -8.52 32.42
CA ARG A 327 -0.47 -9.54 31.40
C ARG A 327 0.92 -9.37 30.81
N THR A 328 1.68 -10.45 30.94
CA THR A 328 3.04 -10.65 30.46
C THR A 328 3.11 -10.59 28.94
N THR A 329 4.06 -9.80 28.43
CA THR A 329 4.43 -9.71 27.02
C THR A 329 5.22 -10.96 26.61
N LYS A 330 4.65 -11.77 25.72
CA LYS A 330 5.42 -12.69 24.88
C LYS A 330 5.59 -12.02 23.53
N VAL A 331 6.83 -11.59 23.26
CA VAL A 331 7.26 -11.09 21.95
C VAL A 331 7.15 -12.25 20.96
N ASN A 332 6.41 -12.05 19.86
CA ASN A 332 6.29 -13.03 18.79
C ASN A 332 7.64 -13.18 18.08
N LYS A 333 8.19 -14.40 18.08
CA LYS A 333 9.49 -14.73 17.48
C LYS A 333 9.57 -14.43 15.96
N ALA A 334 8.42 -14.36 15.29
CA ALA A 334 8.32 -14.06 13.85
C ALA A 334 8.73 -12.62 13.47
N THR A 335 8.58 -11.63 14.36
CA THR A 335 9.03 -10.26 14.09
C THR A 335 10.53 -10.08 14.31
N GLU A 336 11.15 -10.92 15.15
CA GLU A 336 12.58 -10.89 15.43
C GLU A 336 13.42 -11.55 14.32
N ASP A 337 12.86 -12.59 13.67
CA ASP A 337 13.47 -13.21 12.49
C ASP A 337 13.42 -12.27 11.28
N ASN A 338 12.32 -11.52 11.12
CA ASN A 338 12.26 -10.43 10.15
C ASN A 338 13.30 -9.34 10.49
N PHE A 339 13.43 -8.95 11.78
CA PHE A 339 14.43 -7.99 12.30
C PHE A 339 15.90 -8.34 12.07
N LYS A 340 16.30 -9.58 12.36
CA LYS A 340 17.68 -10.04 12.14
C LYS A 340 17.99 -10.24 10.67
N TRP A 341 16.99 -10.59 9.85
CA TRP A 341 17.12 -10.75 8.41
C TRP A 341 17.48 -9.44 7.69
N TRP A 342 16.85 -8.31 8.00
CA TRP A 342 17.23 -7.02 7.37
C TRP A 342 18.61 -6.49 7.83
N MET A 343 19.07 -6.82 9.04
CA MET A 343 20.45 -6.48 9.46
C MET A 343 21.52 -7.29 8.71
N THR A 344 21.18 -8.51 8.26
CA THR A 344 22.08 -9.33 7.40
C THR A 344 21.98 -9.01 5.92
N ALA A 345 20.88 -8.41 5.47
CA ALA A 345 20.73 -7.81 4.15
C ALA A 345 21.40 -6.43 4.15
N GLY A 346 22.72 -6.41 3.99
CA GLY A 346 23.58 -5.21 4.07
C GLY A 346 22.97 -3.95 3.45
N LEU A 347 22.42 -3.10 4.30
CA LEU A 347 22.10 -1.70 4.02
C LEU A 347 23.42 -0.93 3.90
N VAL A 348 23.60 -0.15 2.81
CA VAL A 348 24.16 1.23 2.79
C VAL A 348 24.51 1.75 1.38
N VAL A 349 24.60 0.95 0.29
CA VAL A 349 25.32 1.48 -0.91
C VAL A 349 24.50 1.98 -2.12
N SER A 350 23.29 1.56 -2.46
CA SER A 350 22.87 1.76 -3.88
C SER A 350 21.96 2.95 -4.26
N VAL A 351 21.46 3.78 -3.33
CA VAL A 351 20.78 5.05 -3.72
C VAL A 351 21.74 6.24 -3.67
N ALA A 352 22.58 6.30 -2.63
CA ALA A 352 23.63 7.33 -2.53
C ALA A 352 24.69 7.20 -3.64
N VAL A 353 25.07 5.98 -4.06
CA VAL A 353 26.07 5.81 -5.14
C VAL A 353 25.54 6.24 -6.51
N VAL A 354 24.25 6.09 -6.79
CA VAL A 354 23.67 6.58 -8.05
C VAL A 354 23.60 8.11 -8.04
N VAL A 355 23.21 8.73 -6.91
CA VAL A 355 23.17 10.20 -6.78
C VAL A 355 24.58 10.81 -6.81
N ILE A 356 25.59 10.16 -6.22
CA ILE A 356 26.99 10.61 -6.27
C ILE A 356 27.59 10.38 -7.67
N ALA A 357 27.31 9.25 -8.34
CA ALA A 357 27.82 8.99 -9.69
C ALA A 357 27.25 9.96 -10.73
N VAL A 358 25.96 10.29 -10.64
CA VAL A 358 25.31 11.29 -11.51
C VAL A 358 25.78 12.71 -11.18
N GLY A 359 25.98 13.03 -9.91
CA GLY A 359 26.52 14.32 -9.46
C GLY A 359 27.97 14.56 -9.90
N VAL A 360 28.83 13.54 -9.80
CA VAL A 360 30.24 13.59 -10.21
C VAL A 360 30.36 13.64 -11.73
N ALA A 361 29.55 12.88 -12.48
CA ALA A 361 29.53 12.94 -13.95
C ALA A 361 29.07 14.32 -14.48
N LYS A 362 28.10 14.97 -13.82
CA LYS A 362 27.70 16.36 -14.12
C LYS A 362 28.80 17.37 -13.77
N PHE A 363 29.49 17.20 -12.64
CA PHE A 363 30.58 18.10 -12.22
C PHE A 363 31.80 18.07 -13.16
N TYR A 364 32.16 16.89 -13.68
CA TYR A 364 33.25 16.75 -14.66
C TYR A 364 32.86 17.18 -16.08
N ARG A 365 31.58 17.11 -16.48
CA ARG A 365 31.11 17.62 -17.78
C ARG A 365 31.06 19.16 -17.86
N VAL A 366 30.90 19.85 -16.72
CA VAL A 366 30.85 21.33 -16.66
C VAL A 366 32.25 21.96 -16.56
N SER A 367 33.29 21.17 -16.21
CA SER A 367 34.62 21.70 -15.89
C SER A 367 35.67 21.53 -17.01
N LEU A 368 35.30 21.09 -18.21
CA LEU A 368 36.21 21.06 -19.36
C LEU A 368 35.98 22.31 -20.23
N PRO A 369 36.94 23.24 -20.36
CA PRO A 369 36.85 24.31 -21.32
C PRO A 369 36.88 23.73 -22.74
N ALA A 370 35.94 24.15 -23.58
CA ALA A 370 35.91 23.81 -25.00
C ALA A 370 37.18 24.36 -25.67
N ASP A 371 37.99 23.47 -26.25
CA ASP A 371 39.12 23.85 -27.12
C ASP A 371 38.59 24.63 -28.33
N GLU A 372 38.90 25.93 -28.38
CA GLU A 372 38.87 26.72 -29.60
C GLU A 372 39.97 26.20 -30.54
N ASN A 373 39.56 25.54 -31.63
CA ASN A 373 40.39 25.41 -32.82
C ASN A 373 39.58 25.82 -34.04
N LYS A 374 39.58 27.12 -34.33
CA LYS A 374 39.22 27.67 -35.64
C LYS A 374 40.40 27.46 -36.59
N THR A 375 40.23 26.50 -37.49
CA THR A 375 40.92 26.46 -38.77
C THR A 375 40.28 27.47 -39.72
N SER A 376 41.00 28.53 -40.08
CA SER A 376 40.69 29.38 -41.24
C SER A 376 41.74 29.15 -42.32
N ASN A 377 41.36 28.37 -43.34
CA ASN A 377 41.98 28.39 -44.66
C ASN A 377 40.99 29.07 -45.62
N SER A 378 41.26 30.33 -45.97
CA SER A 378 41.06 30.97 -47.29
C SER A 378 41.15 32.49 -47.15
#